data_AF-I3C1T9-F1
#
_entry.id   AF-I3C1T9-F1
#
_cell.length_a   1.000
_cell.length_b   1.000
_cell.length_c   1.000
_cell.angle_alpha   90.00
_cell.angle_beta   90.00
_cell.angle_gamma   90.00
#
_symmetry.space_group_name_H-M   'P 1'
#
loop_
_entity.id
_entity.type
_entity.pdbx_description
1 polymer ?
#
loop_
_entity_poly.entity_id
_entity_poly.type
_entity_poly.pdbx_seq_one_letter_code
_entity_poly.pdbx_strand_id
1 'polypeptide(L)'
;MEKVIFDTNAYRYLATGKTNRQLDKILKKIKHREQQNDIEPLLNPIVARELLAHIANKNDPSFNKCLKAIKALYYHSGNNSDYSMIPIYELLISKAFFNLVIDRRVETNTALGQIVFHFAKNPNKYVFTKFQRALNLNAQDVKIVEDEFADGMKQFLEIFDPNLNGWKTFENNPAGRKKALKDIRSEEMSIQLAMGNMYIVRAALVAEGKLPHKEHKDVLTQLPPMAKDFINIFPEPIALHKSVLENLVNSEFNLYENSRSNFIWDILMMYYVGQNYIGKARTIFVTSDKAMIQSALSTNPRNSVLTFEEYMGYLGLK
;
A
#
# COMPACT_ATOMS: atom_id res chain seq x y z
N MET A 1 22.05 8.94 -4.61
CA MET A 1 21.36 7.73 -4.14
C MET A 1 19.86 7.92 -4.15
N GLU A 2 19.19 7.12 -4.96
CA GLU A 2 17.73 7.02 -5.01
C GLU A 2 17.30 5.63 -4.52
N LYS A 3 16.05 5.50 -4.12
CA LYS A 3 15.41 4.21 -3.83
C LYS A 3 14.31 3.97 -4.83
N VAL A 4 14.03 2.73 -5.18
CA VAL A 4 12.89 2.41 -6.05
C VAL A 4 12.01 1.32 -5.45
N ILE A 5 10.70 1.49 -5.61
CA ILE A 5 9.68 0.53 -5.16
C ILE A 5 8.71 0.31 -6.31
N PHE A 6 8.37 -0.94 -6.58
CA PHE A 6 7.38 -1.30 -7.60
C PHE A 6 6.10 -1.77 -6.92
N ASP A 7 4.95 -1.43 -7.50
CA ASP A 7 3.66 -1.98 -7.12
C ASP A 7 3.51 -3.46 -7.57
N THR A 8 2.41 -4.09 -7.15
CA THR A 8 2.09 -5.47 -7.51
C THR A 8 1.93 -5.65 -9.02
N ASN A 9 1.33 -4.67 -9.70
CA ASN A 9 1.09 -4.74 -11.13
C ASN A 9 2.37 -4.63 -11.96
N ALA A 10 3.36 -3.84 -11.56
CA ALA A 10 4.66 -3.73 -12.21
C ALA A 10 5.42 -5.06 -12.14
N TYR A 11 5.45 -5.72 -10.98
CA TYR A 11 6.08 -7.06 -10.89
C TYR A 11 5.32 -8.12 -11.68
N ARG A 12 3.99 -8.08 -11.64
CA ARG A 12 3.14 -8.95 -12.46
C ARG A 12 3.38 -8.72 -13.96
N TYR A 13 3.50 -7.47 -14.41
CA TYR A 13 3.80 -7.10 -15.78
C TYR A 13 5.18 -7.61 -16.19
N LEU A 14 6.20 -7.37 -15.36
CA LEU A 14 7.57 -7.85 -15.57
C LEU A 14 7.65 -9.38 -15.71
N ALA A 15 6.82 -10.12 -14.98
CA ALA A 15 6.80 -11.59 -15.00
C ALA A 15 5.92 -12.22 -16.10
N THR A 16 4.90 -11.49 -16.58
CA THR A 16 3.91 -12.01 -17.54
C THR A 16 4.55 -12.50 -18.84
N GLY A 17 4.17 -13.71 -19.28
CA GLY A 17 4.65 -14.29 -20.55
C GLY A 17 6.13 -14.70 -20.56
N LYS A 18 6.85 -14.61 -19.42
CA LYS A 18 8.28 -14.92 -19.34
C LYS A 18 8.55 -16.28 -18.69
N THR A 19 9.54 -16.98 -19.20
CA THR A 19 10.18 -18.12 -18.53
C THR A 19 11.06 -17.62 -17.38
N ASN A 20 11.36 -18.50 -16.42
CA ASN A 20 12.27 -18.18 -15.32
C ASN A 20 13.64 -17.66 -15.82
N ARG A 21 14.17 -18.27 -16.89
CA ARG A 21 15.45 -17.86 -17.49
C ARG A 21 15.38 -16.47 -18.13
N GLN A 22 14.27 -16.12 -18.79
CA GLN A 22 14.08 -14.78 -19.35
C GLN A 22 13.93 -13.74 -18.25
N LEU A 23 13.16 -14.06 -17.21
CA LEU A 23 12.98 -13.18 -16.06
C LEU A 23 14.33 -12.91 -15.37
N ASP A 24 15.14 -13.94 -15.13
CA ASP A 24 16.48 -13.79 -14.53
C ASP A 24 17.40 -12.90 -15.37
N LYS A 25 17.35 -12.99 -16.71
CA LYS A 25 18.13 -12.12 -17.61
C LYS A 25 17.68 -10.66 -17.50
N ILE A 26 16.38 -10.40 -17.48
CA ILE A 26 15.85 -9.03 -17.42
C ILE A 26 16.15 -8.41 -16.06
N LEU A 27 15.94 -9.14 -14.96
CA LEU A 27 16.26 -8.66 -13.62
C LEU A 27 17.74 -8.33 -13.47
N LYS A 28 18.65 -9.16 -14.03
CA LYS A 28 20.09 -8.83 -14.06
C LYS A 28 20.36 -7.53 -14.80
N LYS A 29 19.70 -7.29 -15.93
CA LYS A 29 19.86 -6.06 -16.73
C LYS A 29 19.34 -4.84 -15.96
N ILE A 30 18.16 -4.93 -15.35
CA ILE A 30 17.56 -3.87 -14.52
C ILE A 30 18.49 -3.52 -13.36
N LYS A 31 18.88 -4.50 -12.55
CA LYS A 31 19.77 -4.29 -11.39
C LYS A 31 21.12 -3.70 -11.77
N HIS A 32 21.68 -4.13 -12.89
CA HIS A 32 22.93 -3.57 -13.36
C HIS A 32 22.81 -2.07 -13.67
N ARG A 33 21.71 -1.65 -14.32
CA ARG A 33 21.45 -0.23 -14.57
C ARG A 33 21.15 0.56 -13.29
N GLU A 34 20.38 -0.02 -12.38
CA GLU A 34 20.09 0.59 -11.08
C GLU A 34 21.36 0.84 -10.29
N GLN A 35 22.27 -0.15 -10.25
CA GLN A 35 23.58 -0.01 -9.62
C GLN A 35 24.44 1.08 -10.30
N GLN A 36 24.43 1.14 -11.64
CA GLN A 36 25.14 2.20 -12.39
C GLN A 36 24.61 3.60 -12.07
N ASN A 37 23.31 3.70 -11.76
CA ASN A 37 22.63 4.96 -11.49
C ASN A 37 22.50 5.28 -9.98
N ASP A 38 23.13 4.50 -9.09
CA ASP A 38 23.02 4.64 -7.63
C ASP A 38 21.57 4.60 -7.12
N ILE A 39 20.78 3.67 -7.68
CA ILE A 39 19.40 3.38 -7.32
C ILE A 39 19.35 2.06 -6.56
N GLU A 40 18.76 2.06 -5.37
CA GLU A 40 18.54 0.83 -4.59
C GLU A 40 17.08 0.39 -4.63
N PRO A 41 16.77 -0.79 -5.19
CA PRO A 41 15.43 -1.35 -5.15
C PRO A 41 15.06 -1.90 -3.78
N LEU A 42 13.86 -1.57 -3.32
CA LEU A 42 13.31 -1.99 -2.03
C LEU A 42 12.07 -2.86 -2.22
N LEU A 43 11.96 -3.90 -1.40
CA LEU A 43 10.79 -4.76 -1.29
C LEU A 43 9.68 -3.99 -0.55
N ASN A 44 8.49 -3.88 -1.15
CA ASN A 44 7.30 -3.34 -0.48
C ASN A 44 6.51 -4.44 0.25
N PRO A 45 6.31 -4.34 1.57
CA PRO A 45 5.58 -5.37 2.31
C PRO A 45 4.12 -5.52 1.89
N ILE A 46 3.46 -4.46 1.41
CA ILE A 46 2.08 -4.55 0.91
C ILE A 46 2.04 -5.43 -0.34
N VAL A 47 2.95 -5.18 -1.28
CA VAL A 47 3.12 -5.98 -2.50
C VAL A 47 3.43 -7.44 -2.17
N ALA A 48 4.28 -7.69 -1.15
CA ALA A 48 4.52 -9.04 -0.67
C ALA A 48 3.24 -9.69 -0.14
N ARG A 49 2.44 -9.01 0.68
CA ARG A 49 1.19 -9.53 1.22
C ARG A 49 0.19 -9.89 0.11
N GLU A 50 -0.02 -9.01 -0.86
CA GLU A 50 -0.92 -9.26 -2.00
C GLU A 50 -0.49 -10.49 -2.80
N LEU A 51 0.80 -10.58 -3.16
CA LEU A 51 1.32 -11.71 -3.92
C LEU A 51 1.25 -13.02 -3.12
N LEU A 52 1.55 -12.98 -1.82
CA LEU A 52 1.49 -14.15 -0.93
C LEU A 52 0.07 -14.65 -0.73
N ALA A 53 -0.93 -13.76 -0.68
CA ALA A 53 -2.34 -14.14 -0.57
C ALA A 53 -2.78 -15.00 -1.75
N HIS A 54 -2.43 -14.62 -2.98
CA HIS A 54 -2.75 -15.40 -4.18
C HIS A 54 -2.05 -16.76 -4.26
N ILE A 55 -0.88 -16.92 -3.63
CA ILE A 55 -0.20 -18.24 -3.63
C ILE A 55 -0.62 -19.13 -2.45
N ALA A 56 -1.52 -18.68 -1.58
CA ALA A 56 -2.09 -19.52 -0.53
C ALA A 56 -2.95 -20.66 -1.10
N ASN A 57 -3.61 -20.42 -2.24
CA ASN A 57 -4.48 -21.38 -2.91
C ASN A 57 -3.98 -21.68 -4.34
N LYS A 58 -3.62 -22.94 -4.61
CA LYS A 58 -3.16 -23.38 -5.95
C LYS A 58 -4.21 -23.25 -7.05
N ASN A 59 -5.49 -23.17 -6.68
CA ASN A 59 -6.60 -23.00 -7.62
C ASN A 59 -6.89 -21.52 -7.91
N ASP A 60 -6.19 -20.58 -7.26
CA ASP A 60 -6.29 -19.17 -7.59
C ASP A 60 -5.82 -18.95 -9.04
N PRO A 61 -6.60 -18.31 -9.94
CA PRO A 61 -6.20 -18.06 -11.32
C PRO A 61 -4.90 -17.27 -11.46
N SER A 62 -4.56 -16.45 -10.45
CA SER A 62 -3.33 -15.67 -10.40
C SER A 62 -2.15 -16.42 -9.77
N PHE A 63 -2.33 -17.64 -9.22
CA PHE A 63 -1.29 -18.38 -8.48
C PHE A 63 0.07 -18.38 -9.19
N ASN A 64 0.13 -18.88 -10.43
CA ASN A 64 1.38 -19.00 -11.18
C ASN A 64 2.00 -17.64 -11.53
N LYS A 65 1.15 -16.65 -11.81
CA LYS A 65 1.58 -15.28 -12.12
C LYS A 65 2.17 -14.61 -10.88
N CYS A 66 1.51 -14.76 -9.73
CA CYS A 66 1.98 -14.21 -8.44
C CYS A 66 3.24 -14.93 -7.95
N LEU A 67 3.35 -16.24 -8.14
CA LEU A 67 4.57 -16.97 -7.79
C LEU A 67 5.80 -16.48 -8.58
N LYS A 68 5.64 -16.19 -9.88
CA LYS A 68 6.71 -15.55 -10.67
C LYS A 68 6.97 -14.11 -10.27
N ALA A 69 5.94 -13.36 -9.91
CA ALA A 69 6.07 -11.99 -9.41
C ALA A 69 6.81 -11.95 -8.06
N ILE A 70 6.61 -12.92 -7.16
CA ILE A 70 7.39 -13.07 -5.92
C ILE A 70 8.87 -13.26 -6.22
N LYS A 71 9.19 -14.10 -7.22
CA LYS A 71 10.56 -14.25 -7.71
C LYS A 71 11.12 -12.90 -8.20
N ALA A 72 10.35 -12.17 -9.00
CA ALA A 72 10.77 -10.86 -9.49
C ALA A 72 10.98 -9.84 -8.34
N LEU A 73 10.04 -9.76 -7.41
CA LEU A 73 10.10 -8.92 -6.20
C LEU A 73 11.38 -9.15 -5.41
N TYR A 74 11.65 -10.40 -5.04
CA TYR A 74 12.82 -10.75 -4.25
C TYR A 74 14.13 -10.51 -4.99
N TYR A 75 14.26 -10.99 -6.23
CA TYR A 75 15.53 -10.88 -6.94
C TYR A 75 15.83 -9.44 -7.36
N HIS A 76 14.82 -8.59 -7.56
CA HIS A 76 14.98 -7.16 -7.78
C HIS A 76 15.60 -6.49 -6.54
N SER A 77 14.97 -6.68 -5.37
CA SER A 77 15.30 -5.99 -4.11
C SER A 77 16.34 -6.70 -3.22
N GLY A 78 16.78 -7.90 -3.59
CA GLY A 78 17.67 -8.72 -2.77
C GLY A 78 18.66 -9.55 -3.57
N ASN A 79 19.45 -10.35 -2.87
CA ASN A 79 20.50 -11.20 -3.41
C ASN A 79 20.38 -12.64 -2.85
N ASN A 80 21.46 -13.41 -2.83
CA ASN A 80 21.41 -14.79 -2.33
C ASN A 80 21.34 -14.90 -0.80
N SER A 81 21.76 -13.88 -0.07
CA SER A 81 21.92 -13.87 1.38
C SER A 81 21.09 -12.80 2.09
N ASP A 82 20.66 -11.75 1.39
CA ASP A 82 20.02 -10.57 2.01
C ASP A 82 19.03 -9.88 1.07
N TYR A 83 18.15 -9.05 1.61
CA TYR A 83 17.18 -8.23 0.87
C TYR A 83 16.94 -6.90 1.57
N SER A 84 16.73 -5.83 0.78
CA SER A 84 16.30 -4.54 1.30
C SER A 84 14.78 -4.45 1.26
N MET A 85 14.16 -4.13 2.39
CA MET A 85 12.71 -3.97 2.52
C MET A 85 12.38 -2.62 3.13
N ILE A 86 11.37 -1.94 2.60
CA ILE A 86 10.87 -0.71 3.20
C ILE A 86 10.05 -1.02 4.47
N PRO A 87 10.10 -0.16 5.51
CA PRO A 87 9.20 -0.30 6.64
C PRO A 87 7.73 -0.23 6.20
N ILE A 88 6.87 -1.02 6.82
CA ILE A 88 5.41 -0.89 6.62
C ILE A 88 4.92 0.50 7.08
N TYR A 89 3.83 1.01 6.50
CA TYR A 89 3.35 2.38 6.70
C TYR A 89 3.13 2.74 8.18
N GLU A 90 2.69 1.81 9.05
CA GLU A 90 2.54 2.10 10.48
C GLU A 90 3.87 2.45 11.14
N LEU A 91 4.98 1.86 10.69
CA LEU A 91 6.33 2.18 11.20
C LEU A 91 6.79 3.56 10.73
N LEU A 92 6.38 3.99 9.52
CA LEU A 92 6.67 5.34 9.04
C LEU A 92 5.95 6.38 9.91
N ILE A 93 4.64 6.18 10.13
CA ILE A 93 3.83 7.07 10.97
C ILE A 93 4.33 7.04 12.42
N SER A 94 4.59 5.85 12.98
CA SER A 94 5.04 5.72 14.38
C SER A 94 6.36 6.45 14.61
N LYS A 95 7.29 6.35 13.66
CA LYS A 95 8.59 7.01 13.75
C LYS A 95 8.47 8.52 13.56
N ALA A 96 7.69 8.98 12.59
CA ALA A 96 7.55 10.41 12.29
C ALA A 96 6.84 11.18 13.41
N PHE A 97 5.78 10.61 13.98
CA PHE A 97 4.88 11.35 14.89
C PHE A 97 5.05 11.01 16.36
N PHE A 98 5.52 9.81 16.68
CA PHE A 98 5.69 9.36 18.05
C PHE A 98 7.15 9.07 18.40
N ASN A 99 8.06 9.10 17.42
CA ASN A 99 9.46 8.69 17.55
C ASN A 99 9.62 7.30 18.19
N LEU A 100 8.65 6.41 17.96
CA LEU A 100 8.60 5.06 18.49
C LEU A 100 8.55 4.03 17.35
N VAL A 101 8.98 2.81 17.65
CA VAL A 101 8.93 1.66 16.75
C VAL A 101 7.86 0.70 17.27
N ILE A 102 7.11 0.04 16.39
CA ILE A 102 6.14 -1.01 16.76
C ILE A 102 6.81 -2.37 16.50
N ASP A 103 7.23 -3.07 17.55
CA ASP A 103 8.12 -4.24 17.43
C ASP A 103 7.45 -5.39 16.68
N ARG A 104 6.16 -5.66 16.96
CA ARG A 104 5.41 -6.69 16.24
C ARG A 104 5.29 -6.40 14.75
N ARG A 105 5.27 -5.12 14.35
CA ARG A 105 5.27 -4.74 12.93
C ARG A 105 6.63 -4.98 12.29
N VAL A 106 7.73 -4.76 13.00
CA VAL A 106 9.08 -5.12 12.52
C VAL A 106 9.21 -6.63 12.33
N GLU A 107 8.74 -7.42 13.30
CA GLU A 107 8.72 -8.89 13.23
C GLU A 107 7.88 -9.38 12.04
N THR A 108 6.69 -8.82 11.87
CA THR A 108 5.80 -9.15 10.74
C THR A 108 6.47 -8.83 9.40
N ASN A 109 7.09 -7.65 9.28
CA ASN A 109 7.82 -7.24 8.07
C ASN A 109 8.94 -8.23 7.74
N THR A 110 9.72 -8.60 8.76
CA THR A 110 10.81 -9.57 8.65
C THR A 110 10.30 -10.95 8.20
N ALA A 111 9.22 -11.44 8.82
CA ALA A 111 8.62 -12.71 8.47
C ALA A 111 8.12 -12.74 7.01
N LEU A 112 7.49 -11.66 6.52
CA LEU A 112 7.06 -11.54 5.13
C LEU A 112 8.24 -11.66 4.16
N GLY A 113 9.34 -10.95 4.44
CA GLY A 113 10.56 -11.03 3.62
C GLY A 113 11.16 -12.44 3.58
N GLN A 114 11.19 -13.15 4.70
CA GLN A 114 11.66 -14.54 4.77
C GLN A 114 10.77 -15.50 3.95
N ILE A 115 9.45 -15.34 4.00
CA ILE A 115 8.52 -16.15 3.20
C ILE A 115 8.76 -15.88 1.71
N VAL A 116 8.85 -14.61 1.31
CA VAL A 116 9.16 -14.19 -0.07
C VAL A 116 10.49 -14.79 -0.55
N PHE A 117 11.54 -14.76 0.28
CA PHE A 117 12.83 -15.39 -0.03
C PHE A 117 12.68 -16.87 -0.39
N HIS A 118 12.00 -17.65 0.44
CA HIS A 118 11.87 -19.09 0.24
C HIS A 118 11.10 -19.42 -1.05
N PHE A 119 10.01 -18.69 -1.33
CA PHE A 119 9.23 -18.88 -2.56
C PHE A 119 9.97 -18.39 -3.81
N ALA A 120 10.76 -17.33 -3.72
CA ALA A 120 11.57 -16.84 -4.83
C ALA A 120 12.71 -17.81 -5.20
N LYS A 121 13.32 -18.47 -4.21
CA LYS A 121 14.47 -19.35 -4.40
C LYS A 121 14.08 -20.74 -4.88
N ASN A 122 13.15 -21.39 -4.20
CA ASN A 122 12.83 -22.79 -4.46
C ASN A 122 11.37 -23.11 -4.05
N PRO A 123 10.38 -22.71 -4.87
CA PRO A 123 8.97 -22.95 -4.57
C PRO A 123 8.62 -24.43 -4.81
N ASN A 124 8.87 -25.27 -3.81
CA ASN A 124 8.62 -26.71 -3.85
C ASN A 124 7.57 -27.14 -2.82
N LYS A 125 7.14 -28.41 -2.88
CA LYS A 125 6.11 -28.96 -1.98
C LYS A 125 6.43 -28.73 -0.50
N TYR A 126 7.69 -28.90 -0.09
CA TYR A 126 8.11 -28.69 1.29
C TYR A 126 7.96 -27.23 1.72
N VAL A 127 8.36 -26.27 0.88
CA VAL A 127 8.20 -24.83 1.18
C VAL A 127 6.73 -24.46 1.32
N PHE A 128 5.86 -24.95 0.43
CA PHE A 128 4.41 -24.75 0.57
C PHE A 128 3.88 -25.35 1.87
N THR A 129 4.24 -26.59 2.21
CA THR A 129 3.81 -27.22 3.47
C THR A 129 4.30 -26.45 4.69
N LYS A 130 5.57 -26.02 4.70
CA LYS A 130 6.17 -25.26 5.81
C LYS A 130 5.44 -23.94 6.06
N PHE A 131 5.08 -23.21 5.01
CA PHE A 131 4.47 -21.89 5.12
C PHE A 131 2.96 -21.86 4.94
N GLN A 132 2.28 -23.01 4.74
CA GLN A 132 0.85 -23.06 4.43
C GLN A 132 -0.01 -22.29 5.45
N ARG A 133 0.27 -22.46 6.75
CA ARG A 133 -0.44 -21.73 7.80
C ARG A 133 -0.25 -20.22 7.67
N ALA A 134 0.98 -19.76 7.47
CA ALA A 134 1.29 -18.35 7.31
C ALA A 134 0.66 -17.75 6.04
N LEU A 135 0.66 -18.50 4.93
CA LEU A 135 -0.01 -18.10 3.70
C LEU A 135 -1.52 -17.96 3.89
N ASN A 136 -2.16 -18.93 4.55
CA ASN A 136 -3.60 -18.89 4.81
C ASN A 136 -3.97 -17.73 5.74
N LEU A 137 -3.19 -17.49 6.80
CA LEU A 137 -3.38 -16.34 7.69
C LEU A 137 -3.20 -15.02 6.94
N ASN A 138 -2.16 -14.90 6.10
CA ASN A 138 -1.97 -13.69 5.30
C ASN A 138 -3.12 -13.47 4.31
N ALA A 139 -3.61 -14.52 3.63
CA ALA A 139 -4.74 -14.42 2.73
C ALA A 139 -6.04 -14.03 3.47
N GLN A 140 -6.26 -14.59 4.66
CA GLN A 140 -7.38 -14.23 5.52
C GLN A 140 -7.28 -12.79 6.01
N ASP A 141 -6.11 -12.35 6.47
CA ASP A 141 -5.87 -10.98 6.93
C ASP A 141 -6.06 -9.97 5.79
N VAL A 142 -5.63 -10.31 4.57
CA VAL A 142 -5.89 -9.47 3.38
C VAL A 142 -7.40 -9.30 3.20
N LYS A 143 -8.16 -10.40 3.23
CA LYS A 143 -9.61 -10.36 3.08
C LYS A 143 -10.31 -9.58 4.20
N ILE A 144 -9.90 -9.78 5.45
CA ILE A 144 -10.45 -9.06 6.61
C ILE A 144 -10.23 -7.55 6.45
N VAL A 145 -9.02 -7.12 6.11
CA VAL A 145 -8.72 -5.69 5.93
C VAL A 145 -9.55 -5.08 4.80
N GLU A 146 -9.74 -5.81 3.71
CA GLU A 146 -10.59 -5.38 2.59
C GLU A 146 -12.07 -5.25 3.01
N ASP A 147 -12.59 -6.22 3.76
CA ASP A 147 -13.97 -6.23 4.22
C ASP A 147 -14.22 -5.13 5.27
N GLU A 148 -13.31 -4.96 6.25
CA GLU A 148 -13.38 -3.88 7.24
C GLU A 148 -13.31 -2.49 6.59
N PHE A 149 -12.50 -2.34 5.53
CA PHE A 149 -12.45 -1.11 4.75
C PHE A 149 -13.78 -0.83 4.03
N ALA A 150 -14.36 -1.84 3.37
CA ALA A 150 -15.65 -1.70 2.71
C ALA A 150 -16.77 -1.39 3.71
N ASP A 151 -16.80 -2.07 4.86
CA ASP A 151 -17.75 -1.83 5.95
C ASP A 151 -17.64 -0.40 6.48
N GLY A 152 -16.42 0.07 6.77
CA GLY A 152 -16.18 1.42 7.26
C GLY A 152 -16.59 2.49 6.25
N MET A 153 -16.33 2.26 4.97
CA MET A 153 -16.76 3.15 3.89
C MET A 153 -18.28 3.21 3.74
N LYS A 154 -18.95 2.07 3.90
CA LYS A 154 -20.41 2.01 3.88
C LYS A 154 -21.02 2.75 5.07
N GLN A 155 -20.50 2.53 6.29
CA GLN A 155 -20.92 3.26 7.49
C GLN A 155 -20.70 4.77 7.33
N PHE A 156 -19.59 5.19 6.71
CA PHE A 156 -19.36 6.59 6.38
C PHE A 156 -20.45 7.14 5.45
N LEU A 157 -20.82 6.40 4.40
CA LEU A 157 -21.89 6.81 3.49
C LEU A 157 -23.24 6.94 4.19
N GLU A 158 -23.57 6.02 5.10
CA GLU A 158 -24.83 6.04 5.87
C GLU A 158 -24.97 7.30 6.75
N ILE A 159 -23.85 7.90 7.18
CA ILE A 159 -23.87 9.18 7.91
C ILE A 159 -24.32 10.33 7.00
N PHE A 160 -23.89 10.34 5.73
CA PHE A 160 -24.24 11.40 4.79
C PHE A 160 -25.56 11.15 4.04
N ASP A 161 -25.92 9.90 3.82
CA ASP A 161 -27.15 9.46 3.19
C ASP A 161 -27.84 8.36 4.03
N PRO A 162 -28.62 8.74 5.06
CA PRO A 162 -29.31 7.76 5.92
C PRO A 162 -30.33 6.87 5.20
N ASN A 163 -30.71 7.23 3.96
CA ASN A 163 -31.63 6.45 3.13
C ASN A 163 -30.89 5.58 2.10
N LEU A 164 -29.57 5.38 2.29
CA LEU A 164 -28.73 4.56 1.42
C LEU A 164 -29.37 3.19 1.16
N ASN A 165 -29.46 2.82 -0.13
CA ASN A 165 -29.85 1.48 -0.55
C ASN A 165 -28.67 0.80 -1.26
N GLY A 166 -28.04 -0.17 -0.59
CA GLY A 166 -26.84 -0.82 -1.11
C GLY A 166 -25.67 0.17 -1.22
N TRP A 167 -25.12 0.33 -2.43
CA TRP A 167 -24.04 1.27 -2.75
C TRP A 167 -24.51 2.46 -3.59
N LYS A 168 -25.82 2.61 -3.76
CA LYS A 168 -26.41 3.69 -4.54
C LYS A 168 -26.69 4.89 -3.65
N THR A 169 -25.82 5.90 -3.73
CA THR A 169 -25.83 7.06 -2.83
C THR A 169 -26.61 8.25 -3.40
N PHE A 170 -27.34 8.94 -2.53
CA PHE A 170 -28.11 10.16 -2.77
C PHE A 170 -29.14 10.03 -3.89
N GLU A 171 -29.84 8.90 -3.96
CA GLU A 171 -30.93 8.71 -4.93
C GLU A 171 -32.03 9.75 -4.67
N ASN A 172 -32.22 10.65 -5.64
CA ASN A 172 -33.12 11.81 -5.54
C ASN A 172 -32.73 12.89 -4.52
N ASN A 173 -31.47 12.92 -4.05
CA ASN A 173 -30.96 13.97 -3.16
C ASN A 173 -29.72 14.71 -3.71
N PRO A 174 -29.84 15.48 -4.82
CA PRO A 174 -28.70 16.20 -5.39
C PRO A 174 -28.07 17.23 -4.45
N ALA A 175 -28.87 17.84 -3.58
CA ALA A 175 -28.40 18.81 -2.59
C ALA A 175 -27.51 18.15 -1.52
N GLY A 176 -27.94 16.98 -1.00
CA GLY A 176 -27.16 16.15 -0.10
C GLY A 176 -25.85 15.70 -0.73
N ARG A 177 -25.89 15.23 -1.99
CA ARG A 177 -24.69 14.85 -2.75
C ARG A 177 -23.70 16.01 -2.85
N LYS A 178 -24.17 17.21 -3.23
CA LYS A 178 -23.33 18.40 -3.33
C LYS A 178 -22.70 18.78 -1.99
N LYS A 179 -23.45 18.66 -0.89
CA LYS A 179 -22.94 18.89 0.47
C LYS A 179 -21.88 17.86 0.84
N ALA A 180 -22.14 16.57 0.66
CA ALA A 180 -21.18 15.51 0.95
C ALA A 180 -19.87 15.67 0.17
N LEU A 181 -19.94 15.98 -1.13
CA LEU A 181 -18.75 16.27 -1.93
C LEU A 181 -17.99 17.51 -1.42
N LYS A 182 -18.69 18.56 -0.99
CA LYS A 182 -18.06 19.75 -0.40
C LYS A 182 -17.33 19.38 0.91
N ASP A 183 -17.95 18.55 1.74
CA ASP A 183 -17.39 18.11 3.02
C ASP A 183 -16.19 17.20 2.79
N ILE A 184 -16.26 16.22 1.87
CA ILE A 184 -15.13 15.35 1.49
C ILE A 184 -13.95 16.18 0.98
N ARG A 185 -14.21 17.19 0.15
CA ARG A 185 -13.14 18.04 -0.44
C ARG A 185 -12.50 18.99 0.56
N SER A 186 -13.12 19.22 1.72
CA SER A 186 -12.61 20.15 2.73
C SER A 186 -11.26 19.72 3.34
N GLU A 187 -10.56 20.69 3.92
CA GLU A 187 -9.36 20.45 4.75
C GLU A 187 -9.71 19.65 6.01
N GLU A 188 -10.90 19.87 6.57
CA GLU A 188 -11.38 19.15 7.76
C GLU A 188 -11.45 17.64 7.50
N MET A 189 -11.91 17.20 6.32
CA MET A 189 -11.88 15.79 5.96
C MET A 189 -10.44 15.25 5.92
N SER A 190 -9.49 16.02 5.38
CA SER A 190 -8.08 15.62 5.38
C SER A 190 -7.54 15.44 6.81
N ILE A 191 -7.92 16.33 7.73
CA ILE A 191 -7.57 16.25 9.16
C ILE A 191 -8.16 14.99 9.78
N GLN A 192 -9.43 14.70 9.54
CA GLN A 192 -10.10 13.51 10.09
C GLN A 192 -9.47 12.20 9.59
N LEU A 193 -9.15 12.12 8.29
CA LEU A 193 -8.45 10.97 7.71
C LEU A 193 -7.05 10.79 8.31
N ALA A 194 -6.29 11.88 8.46
CA ALA A 194 -4.98 11.84 9.12
C ALA A 194 -5.10 11.37 10.58
N MET A 195 -6.06 11.92 11.34
CA MET A 195 -6.33 11.52 12.71
C MET A 195 -6.68 10.03 12.83
N GLY A 196 -7.50 9.49 11.91
CA GLY A 196 -7.85 8.07 11.87
C GLY A 196 -6.62 7.17 11.74
N ASN A 197 -5.71 7.49 10.81
CA ASN A 197 -4.47 6.74 10.62
C ASN A 197 -3.55 6.84 11.84
N MET A 198 -3.40 8.05 12.41
CA MET A 198 -2.63 8.24 13.64
C MET A 198 -3.22 7.49 14.83
N TYR A 199 -4.55 7.40 14.91
CA TYR A 199 -5.25 6.66 15.97
C TYR A 199 -4.94 5.16 15.90
N ILE A 200 -4.95 4.57 14.71
CA ILE A 200 -4.59 3.16 14.48
C ILE A 200 -3.15 2.89 14.96
N VAL A 201 -2.20 3.72 14.54
CA VAL A 201 -0.79 3.60 14.95
C VAL A 201 -0.62 3.78 16.46
N ARG A 202 -1.33 4.75 17.04
CA ARG A 202 -1.33 4.97 18.48
C ARG A 202 -1.87 3.76 19.24
N ALA A 203 -2.96 3.16 18.78
CA ALA A 203 -3.55 1.98 19.39
C ALA A 203 -2.56 0.79 19.38
N ALA A 204 -1.84 0.59 18.28
CA ALA A 204 -0.78 -0.42 18.20
C ALA A 204 0.36 -0.16 19.22
N LEU A 205 0.80 1.09 19.37
CA LEU A 205 1.82 1.47 20.36
C LEU A 205 1.34 1.28 21.81
N VAL A 206 0.06 1.54 22.10
CA VAL A 206 -0.54 1.27 23.42
C VAL A 206 -0.60 -0.23 23.70
N ALA A 207 -0.98 -1.04 22.69
CA ALA A 207 -1.03 -2.49 22.82
C ALA A 207 0.34 -3.13 23.11
N GLU A 208 1.43 -2.46 22.71
CA GLU A 208 2.81 -2.86 23.05
C GLU A 208 3.35 -2.22 24.34
N GLY A 209 2.53 -1.44 25.06
CA GLY A 209 2.94 -0.77 26.28
C GLY A 209 3.91 0.41 26.06
N LYS A 210 4.09 0.87 24.82
CA LYS A 210 5.00 1.97 24.46
C LYS A 210 4.40 3.36 24.66
N LEU A 211 3.07 3.43 24.74
CA LEU A 211 2.35 4.64 25.10
C LEU A 211 1.31 4.33 26.18
N PRO A 212 1.00 5.30 27.06
CA PRO A 212 -0.04 5.12 28.05
C PRO A 212 -1.41 4.99 27.38
N HIS A 213 -2.28 4.18 27.99
CA HIS A 213 -3.70 4.21 27.70
C HIS A 213 -4.26 5.59 28.10
N LYS A 214 -5.10 6.17 27.24
CA LYS A 214 -5.79 7.44 27.49
C LYS A 214 -7.25 7.27 27.06
N GLU A 215 -8.13 7.99 27.73
CA GLU A 215 -9.54 8.06 27.33
C GLU A 215 -9.68 8.60 25.90
N HIS A 216 -10.70 8.14 25.18
CA HIS A 216 -10.88 8.48 23.76
C HIS A 216 -10.93 10.00 23.52
N LYS A 217 -11.64 10.74 24.39
CA LYS A 217 -11.72 12.21 24.35
C LYS A 217 -10.35 12.90 24.46
N ASP A 218 -9.43 12.33 25.25
CA ASP A 218 -8.10 12.92 25.46
C ASP A 218 -7.19 12.66 24.25
N VAL A 219 -7.44 11.58 23.51
CA VAL A 219 -6.75 11.30 22.26
C VAL A 219 -7.23 12.25 21.17
N LEU A 220 -8.54 12.45 21.05
CA LEU A 220 -9.15 13.32 20.03
C LEU A 220 -8.76 14.80 20.19
N THR A 221 -8.35 15.24 21.37
CA THR A 221 -7.84 16.61 21.59
C THR A 221 -6.35 16.77 21.25
N GLN A 222 -5.57 15.68 21.28
CA GLN A 222 -4.12 15.72 21.04
C GLN A 222 -3.73 15.52 19.57
N LEU A 223 -4.51 14.73 18.83
CA LEU A 223 -4.20 14.40 17.43
C LEU A 223 -4.41 15.56 16.42
N PRO A 224 -5.36 16.50 16.57
CA PRO A 224 -5.62 17.51 15.54
C PRO A 224 -4.42 18.39 15.18
N PRO A 225 -3.59 18.87 16.12
CA PRO A 225 -2.38 19.61 15.77
C PRO A 225 -1.38 18.77 14.96
N MET A 226 -1.20 17.50 15.32
CA MET A 226 -0.29 16.58 14.62
C MET A 226 -0.82 16.18 13.23
N ALA A 227 -2.15 16.18 13.05
CA ALA A 227 -2.79 15.84 11.78
C ALA A 227 -2.44 16.82 10.65
N LYS A 228 -2.20 18.10 10.98
CA LYS A 228 -1.74 19.09 9.98
C LYS A 228 -0.34 18.76 9.46
N ASP A 229 0.58 18.44 10.36
CA ASP A 229 1.93 17.99 10.00
C ASP A 229 1.88 16.66 9.23
N PHE A 230 0.96 15.77 9.60
CA PHE A 230 0.69 14.53 8.87
C PHE A 230 0.32 14.79 7.41
N ILE A 231 -0.61 15.70 7.15
CA ILE A 231 -1.03 16.00 5.77
C ILE A 231 0.13 16.60 4.97
N ASN A 232 1.02 17.36 5.60
CA ASN A 232 2.21 17.89 4.94
C ASN A 232 3.25 16.81 4.60
N ILE A 233 3.42 15.81 5.46
CA ILE A 233 4.39 14.71 5.28
C ILE A 233 3.83 13.63 4.35
N PHE A 234 2.53 13.33 4.44
CA PHE A 234 1.84 12.28 3.70
C PHE A 234 0.59 12.81 2.95
N PRO A 235 0.71 13.79 2.04
CA PRO A 235 -0.44 14.33 1.32
C PRO A 235 -1.03 13.32 0.32
N GLU A 236 -0.21 12.47 -0.29
CA GLU A 236 -0.58 11.50 -1.31
C GLU A 236 -1.62 10.46 -0.86
N PRO A 237 -1.44 9.73 0.27
CA PRO A 237 -2.44 8.76 0.72
C PRO A 237 -3.76 9.43 1.09
N ILE A 238 -3.73 10.66 1.64
CA ILE A 238 -4.94 11.42 1.97
C ILE A 238 -5.70 11.83 0.70
N ALA A 239 -4.98 12.28 -0.33
CA ALA A 239 -5.58 12.64 -1.62
C ALA A 239 -6.24 11.44 -2.31
N LEU A 240 -5.58 10.28 -2.34
CA LEU A 240 -6.15 9.07 -2.93
C LEU A 240 -7.37 8.60 -2.13
N HIS A 241 -7.31 8.63 -0.80
CA HIS A 241 -8.44 8.26 0.06
C HIS A 241 -9.67 9.15 -0.21
N LYS A 242 -9.48 10.47 -0.33
CA LYS A 242 -10.56 11.40 -0.71
C LYS A 242 -11.12 11.10 -2.10
N SER A 243 -10.29 10.76 -3.07
CA SER A 243 -10.73 10.35 -4.40
C SER A 243 -11.65 9.11 -4.35
N VAL A 244 -11.32 8.12 -3.52
CA VAL A 244 -12.18 6.95 -3.29
C VAL A 244 -13.52 7.36 -2.68
N LEU A 245 -13.53 8.24 -1.67
CA LEU A 245 -14.76 8.79 -1.10
C LEU A 245 -15.61 9.54 -2.13
N GLU A 246 -15.00 10.31 -3.02
CA GLU A 246 -15.73 10.99 -4.09
C GLU A 246 -16.34 10.00 -5.08
N ASN A 247 -15.65 8.92 -5.42
CA ASN A 247 -16.19 7.88 -6.31
C ASN A 247 -17.41 7.18 -5.70
N LEU A 248 -17.37 6.91 -4.40
CA LEU A 248 -18.49 6.36 -3.63
C LEU A 248 -19.73 7.27 -3.64
N VAL A 249 -19.54 8.59 -3.63
CA VAL A 249 -20.65 9.57 -3.66
C VAL A 249 -21.17 9.82 -5.08
N ASN A 250 -20.31 9.68 -6.09
CA ASN A 250 -20.65 10.00 -7.48
C ASN A 250 -21.19 8.80 -8.28
N SER A 251 -20.97 7.57 -7.82
CA SER A 251 -21.34 6.37 -8.57
C SER A 251 -21.75 5.23 -7.66
N GLU A 252 -22.43 4.22 -8.21
CA GLU A 252 -22.67 2.96 -7.52
C GLU A 252 -21.35 2.17 -7.46
N PHE A 253 -20.61 2.41 -6.39
CA PHE A 253 -19.23 1.95 -6.25
C PHE A 253 -19.11 0.93 -5.12
N ASN A 254 -19.45 -0.32 -5.43
CA ASN A 254 -19.40 -1.42 -4.48
C ASN A 254 -17.96 -1.88 -4.21
N LEU A 255 -17.46 -1.64 -2.99
CA LEU A 255 -16.10 -2.02 -2.58
C LEU A 255 -15.92 -3.52 -2.30
N TYR A 256 -16.98 -4.32 -2.19
CA TYR A 256 -16.84 -5.78 -2.08
C TYR A 256 -16.56 -6.46 -3.42
N GLU A 257 -16.61 -5.73 -4.54
CA GLU A 257 -16.18 -6.24 -5.83
C GLU A 257 -14.65 -6.35 -5.86
N ASN A 258 -14.12 -7.52 -6.28
CA ASN A 258 -12.67 -7.81 -6.25
C ASN A 258 -11.78 -6.80 -6.99
N SER A 259 -12.33 -6.05 -7.96
CA SER A 259 -11.59 -5.00 -8.68
C SER A 259 -11.50 -3.67 -7.92
N ARG A 260 -12.18 -3.57 -6.77
CA ARG A 260 -12.33 -2.36 -5.96
C ARG A 260 -11.96 -2.59 -4.49
N SER A 261 -12.01 -3.83 -3.99
CA SER A 261 -11.59 -4.13 -2.62
C SER A 261 -10.12 -3.78 -2.37
N ASN A 262 -9.29 -3.76 -3.42
CA ASN A 262 -7.86 -3.47 -3.34
C ASN A 262 -7.50 -1.99 -3.09
N PHE A 263 -8.47 -1.05 -3.12
CA PHE A 263 -8.17 0.38 -2.92
C PHE A 263 -7.48 0.69 -1.60
N ILE A 264 -7.75 -0.10 -0.54
CA ILE A 264 -7.03 0.06 0.72
C ILE A 264 -5.52 -0.18 0.55
N TRP A 265 -5.11 -1.19 -0.21
CA TRP A 265 -3.70 -1.46 -0.47
C TRP A 265 -3.06 -0.34 -1.28
N ASP A 266 -3.77 0.19 -2.26
CA ASP A 266 -3.31 1.33 -3.05
C ASP A 266 -3.10 2.57 -2.16
N ILE A 267 -4.08 2.90 -1.31
CA ILE A 267 -3.97 3.99 -0.30
C ILE A 267 -2.76 3.76 0.61
N LEU A 268 -2.57 2.55 1.12
CA LEU A 268 -1.46 2.24 2.01
C LEU A 268 -0.09 2.29 1.30
N MET A 269 -0.03 2.00 0.00
CA MET A 269 1.19 2.16 -0.80
C MET A 269 1.52 3.64 -1.08
N MET A 270 0.53 4.53 -1.09
CA MET A 270 0.77 5.96 -1.31
C MET A 270 1.59 6.63 -0.20
N TYR A 271 1.74 6.01 0.98
CA TYR A 271 2.66 6.47 2.02
C TYR A 271 4.14 6.48 1.61
N TYR A 272 4.48 5.82 0.49
CA TYR A 272 5.84 5.78 -0.06
C TYR A 272 6.01 6.71 -1.28
N VAL A 273 4.97 7.45 -1.65
CA VAL A 273 4.95 8.37 -2.79
C VAL A 273 5.13 9.79 -2.30
N GLY A 274 5.73 10.69 -3.09
CA GLY A 274 5.76 12.12 -2.80
C GLY A 274 7.13 12.69 -2.48
N GLN A 275 7.17 13.66 -1.55
CA GLN A 275 8.43 14.18 -0.98
C GLN A 275 9.12 13.20 -0.01
N ASN A 276 8.73 11.93 -0.04
CA ASN A 276 9.22 10.93 0.88
C ASN A 276 10.67 10.55 0.55
N TYR A 277 11.55 10.99 1.44
CA TYR A 277 12.94 10.55 1.49
C TYR A 277 13.05 9.39 2.48
N ILE A 278 13.73 8.33 2.08
CA ILE A 278 14.19 7.31 3.01
C ILE A 278 15.57 7.73 3.48
N GLY A 279 15.63 8.36 4.65
CA GLY A 279 16.81 9.08 5.11
C GLY A 279 17.05 10.31 4.24
N LYS A 280 18.08 10.27 3.38
CA LYS A 280 18.41 11.34 2.43
C LYS A 280 18.16 10.94 0.96
N ALA A 281 17.67 9.72 0.71
CA ALA A 281 17.48 9.19 -0.63
C ALA A 281 16.04 9.42 -1.11
N ARG A 282 15.89 9.99 -2.31
CA ARG A 282 14.58 10.16 -2.96
C ARG A 282 13.99 8.79 -3.29
N THR A 283 12.70 8.60 -3.06
CA THR A 283 11.99 7.35 -3.38
C THR A 283 11.26 7.48 -4.71
N ILE A 284 11.54 6.59 -5.67
CA ILE A 284 10.82 6.41 -6.93
C ILE A 284 9.77 5.31 -6.72
N PHE A 285 8.52 5.60 -7.03
CA PHE A 285 7.43 4.63 -6.99
C PHE A 285 6.99 4.26 -8.40
N VAL A 286 6.97 2.97 -8.72
CA VAL A 286 6.63 2.49 -10.06
C VAL A 286 5.27 1.81 -10.03
N THR A 287 4.31 2.38 -10.77
CA THR A 287 2.95 1.86 -10.85
C THR A 287 2.31 2.16 -12.20
N SER A 288 1.34 1.36 -12.62
CA SER A 288 0.45 1.66 -13.74
C SER A 288 -0.94 2.16 -13.31
N ASP A 289 -1.18 2.29 -12.00
CA ASP A 289 -2.49 2.68 -11.50
C ASP A 289 -2.74 4.18 -11.74
N LYS A 290 -3.82 4.48 -12.48
CA LYS A 290 -4.15 5.84 -12.87
C LYS A 290 -4.58 6.70 -11.69
N ALA A 291 -5.30 6.13 -10.72
CA ALA A 291 -5.78 6.87 -9.56
C ALA A 291 -4.61 7.25 -8.64
N MET A 292 -3.65 6.34 -8.45
CA MET A 292 -2.40 6.62 -7.73
C MET A 292 -1.59 7.70 -8.42
N ILE A 293 -1.35 7.58 -9.74
CA ILE A 293 -0.60 8.57 -10.52
C ILE A 293 -1.28 9.95 -10.45
N GLN A 294 -2.59 10.03 -10.66
CA GLN A 294 -3.32 11.31 -10.61
C GLN A 294 -3.28 11.94 -9.22
N SER A 295 -3.45 11.15 -8.16
CA SER A 295 -3.40 11.63 -6.78
C SER A 295 -2.00 12.11 -6.39
N ALA A 296 -0.96 11.45 -6.89
CA ALA A 296 0.41 11.91 -6.73
C ALA A 296 0.64 13.22 -7.48
N LEU A 297 0.28 13.31 -8.76
CA LEU A 297 0.56 14.51 -9.56
C LEU A 297 -0.21 15.75 -9.08
N SER A 298 -1.41 15.58 -8.51
CA SER A 298 -2.21 16.69 -7.97
C SER A 298 -1.67 17.27 -6.67
N THR A 299 -0.93 16.48 -5.89
CA THR A 299 -0.35 16.89 -4.61
C THR A 299 1.07 17.41 -4.76
N ASN A 300 1.86 16.83 -5.67
CA ASN A 300 3.20 17.30 -5.95
C ASN A 300 3.60 17.04 -7.43
N PRO A 301 3.70 18.08 -8.27
CA PRO A 301 4.00 17.92 -9.70
C PRO A 301 5.46 17.53 -9.98
N ARG A 302 6.36 17.57 -8.99
CA ARG A 302 7.75 17.10 -9.12
C ARG A 302 7.90 15.59 -8.83
N ASN A 303 6.78 14.88 -8.81
CA ASN A 303 6.69 13.58 -8.16
C ASN A 303 7.54 12.49 -8.81
N SER A 304 7.88 11.56 -7.94
CA SER A 304 8.74 10.41 -8.15
C SER A 304 7.96 9.16 -8.58
N VAL A 305 6.77 9.35 -9.16
CA VAL A 305 5.96 8.24 -9.69
C VAL A 305 6.27 8.07 -11.16
N LEU A 306 6.58 6.86 -11.57
CA LEU A 306 6.80 6.49 -12.96
C LEU A 306 5.95 5.27 -13.31
N THR A 307 5.47 5.20 -14.54
CA THR A 307 5.03 3.93 -15.10
C THR A 307 6.22 3.00 -15.28
N PHE A 308 5.97 1.69 -15.38
CA PHE A 308 7.03 0.71 -15.66
C PHE A 308 7.81 1.08 -16.94
N GLU A 309 7.08 1.50 -17.97
CA GLU A 309 7.60 1.97 -19.25
C GLU A 309 8.51 3.20 -19.09
N GLU A 310 8.10 4.21 -18.32
CA GLU A 310 8.91 5.40 -18.04
C GLU A 310 10.15 5.05 -17.22
N TYR A 311 10.01 4.18 -16.22
CA TYR A 311 11.14 3.74 -15.41
C TYR A 311 12.18 2.94 -16.21
N MET A 312 11.75 2.08 -17.14
CA MET A 312 12.68 1.42 -18.06
C MET A 312 13.40 2.43 -18.98
N GLY A 313 12.71 3.50 -19.40
CA GLY A 313 13.33 4.61 -20.12
C GLY A 313 14.35 5.36 -19.27
N TYR A 314 14.02 5.63 -18.01
CA TYR A 314 14.90 6.26 -17.02
C TYR A 314 16.20 5.46 -16.81
N LEU A 315 16.14 4.12 -16.85
CA LEU A 315 17.30 3.24 -16.78
C LEU A 315 18.08 3.09 -18.10
N GLY A 316 17.66 3.73 -19.20
CA GLY A 316 18.26 3.56 -20.52
C GLY A 316 18.15 2.12 -21.04
N LEU A 317 16.97 1.51 -20.83
CA LEU A 317 16.64 0.14 -21.23
C LEU A 317 15.61 0.05 -22.37
N LYS A 318 15.10 1.19 -22.83
CA LYS A 318 14.23 1.33 -23.99
C LYS A 318 15.00 1.57 -25.27
#